data_AF-A0A9X3QQZ3-F1
#
_entry.id   AF-A0A9X3QQZ3-F1
#
_cell.length_a   1.000
_cell.length_b   1.000
_cell.length_c   1.000
_cell.angle_alpha   90.00
_cell.angle_beta   90.00
_cell.angle_gamma   90.00
#
_symmetry.space_group_name_H-M   'P 1'
#
loop_
_entity.id
_entity.type
_entity.pdbx_description
1 polymer ?
#
loop_
_entity_poly.entity_id
_entity_poly.type
_entity_poly.pdbx_seq_one_letter_code
_entity_poly.pdbx_strand_id
1 'polypeptide(L)' 'MNIILTEADLDVALENGDSYTDILNHVAFLLIEKVLVKTRGNKTEAAQILGMTRETLYKVIKRVNAKREEKQNATSN' A
#
# COMPACT_ATOMS: atom_id res chain seq x y z
N MET A 1 -18.47 9.17 7.08
CA MET A 1 -17.08 8.67 7.07
C MET A 1 -17.15 7.22 6.67
N ASN A 2 -16.56 6.83 5.54
CA ASN A 2 -16.55 5.41 5.15
C ASN A 2 -15.37 4.75 5.86
N ILE A 3 -15.67 3.74 6.67
CA ILE A 3 -14.66 2.96 7.39
C ILE A 3 -14.05 2.00 6.37
N ILE A 4 -12.73 2.11 6.15
CA ILE A 4 -11.98 1.28 5.19
C ILE A 4 -11.29 0.09 5.89
N LEU A 5 -11.01 0.22 7.19
CA LEU A 5 -10.46 -0.82 8.07
C LEU A 5 -11.28 -0.84 9.35
N THR A 6 -11.73 -2.02 9.74
CA THR A 6 -12.43 -2.24 11.00
C THR A 6 -11.48 -2.76 12.07
N GLU A 7 -11.90 -2.73 13.33
CA GLU A 7 -11.14 -3.32 14.44
C GLU A 7 -10.91 -4.83 14.20
N ALA A 8 -11.92 -5.54 13.71
CA ALA A 8 -11.80 -6.97 13.39
C ALA A 8 -10.73 -7.27 12.33
N ASP A 9 -10.56 -6.41 11.31
CA ASP A 9 -9.51 -6.58 10.30
C ASP A 9 -8.11 -6.43 10.92
N LEU A 10 -7.97 -5.52 11.89
CA LEU A 10 -6.71 -5.29 12.60
C LEU A 10 -6.40 -6.41 13.59
N ASP A 11 -7.41 -6.92 14.29
CA ASP A 11 -7.26 -8.06 15.21
C ASP A 11 -6.72 -9.28 14.47
N VAL A 12 -7.32 -9.62 13.31
CA VAL A 12 -6.85 -10.73 12.48
C VAL A 12 -5.41 -10.53 12.01
N ALA A 13 -5.04 -9.31 11.58
CA ALA A 13 -3.68 -9.02 11.15
C ALA A 13 -2.67 -9.19 12.31
N LEU A 14 -3.01 -8.71 13.50
CA LEU A 14 -2.16 -8.84 14.68
C LEU A 14 -2.06 -10.29 15.17
N GLU A 15 -3.15 -11.07 15.12
CA GLU A 15 -3.14 -12.51 15.43
C GLU A 15 -2.24 -13.30 14.48
N ASN A 16 -2.18 -12.92 13.20
CA ASN A 16 -1.28 -13.51 12.21
C ASN A 16 0.19 -13.08 12.38
N GLY A 17 0.47 -12.18 13.33
CA GLY A 17 1.81 -11.67 13.60
C GLY A 17 2.27 -10.58 12.63
N ASP A 18 1.35 -9.95 11.88
CA ASP A 18 1.71 -8.84 11.00
C ASP A 18 2.18 -7.64 11.81
N SER A 19 3.31 -7.05 11.40
CA SER A 19 3.82 -5.86 12.07
C SER A 19 3.01 -4.62 11.68
N TYR A 20 3.02 -3.60 12.55
CA TYR A 20 2.49 -2.26 12.24
C TYR A 20 2.92 -1.75 10.85
N THR A 21 4.18 -1.97 10.50
CA THR A 21 4.75 -1.51 9.22
C THR A 21 4.17 -2.30 8.04
N ASP A 22 3.88 -3.59 8.21
CA ASP A 22 3.32 -4.42 7.13
C ASP A 22 1.86 -4.10 6.86
N ILE A 23 1.07 -3.89 7.91
CA ILE A 23 -0.33 -3.45 7.80
C ILE A 23 -0.40 -2.10 7.05
N LEU A 24 0.37 -1.11 7.49
CA LEU A 24 0.38 0.20 6.82
C LEU A 24 0.87 0.15 5.37
N ASN A 25 1.90 -0.65 5.09
CA ASN A 25 2.39 -0.80 3.72
C ASN A 25 1.34 -1.47 2.82
N HIS A 26 0.61 -2.46 3.32
CA HIS A 26 -0.46 -3.11 2.58
C HIS A 26 -1.58 -2.14 2.23
N VAL A 27 -2.05 -1.37 3.21
CA VAL A 27 -3.10 -0.37 3.00
C VAL A 27 -2.64 0.72 2.05
N ALA A 28 -1.43 1.25 2.24
CA ALA A 28 -0.84 2.25 1.36
C ALA A 28 -0.72 1.75 -0.08
N PHE A 29 -0.32 0.48 -0.27
CA PHE A 29 -0.26 -0.14 -1.59
C PHE A 29 -1.62 -0.19 -2.27
N LEU A 30 -2.64 -0.72 -1.59
CA LEU A 30 -3.99 -0.83 -2.14
C LEU A 30 -4.56 0.53 -2.55
N LEU A 31 -4.29 1.57 -1.74
CA LEU A 31 -4.69 2.94 -2.07
C LEU A 31 -3.97 3.45 -3.32
N ILE A 32 -2.66 3.27 -3.41
CA ILE A 32 -1.85 3.71 -4.55
C ILE A 32 -2.27 2.99 -5.83
N GLU A 33 -2.48 1.68 -5.80
CA GLU A 33 -2.95 0.93 -6.97
C GLU A 33 -4.30 1.44 -7.46
N LYS A 34 -5.28 1.59 -6.56
CA LYS A 34 -6.62 2.08 -6.92
C LYS A 34 -6.56 3.47 -7.53
N VAL A 35 -5.73 4.37 -6.98
CA VAL A 35 -5.58 5.72 -7.52
C VAL A 35 -4.85 5.71 -8.85
N LEU A 36 -3.79 4.91 -9.02
CA LEU A 36 -3.10 4.79 -10.31
C LEU A 36 -4.01 4.23 -11.40
N VAL A 37 -4.88 3.27 -11.09
CA VAL A 37 -5.90 2.77 -12.02
C VAL A 37 -6.86 3.92 -12.40
N LYS A 38 -7.35 4.67 -11.40
CA LYS A 38 -8.26 5.81 -11.62
C LYS A 38 -7.63 6.90 -12.49
N THR A 39 -6.34 7.19 -12.31
CA THR A 39 -5.61 8.21 -13.07
C THR A 39 -4.94 7.67 -14.34
N ARG A 40 -5.21 6.42 -14.73
CA ARG A 40 -4.59 5.75 -15.89
C ARG A 40 -3.05 5.82 -15.86
N GLY A 41 -2.47 5.67 -14.67
CA GLY A 41 -1.03 5.68 -14.45
C GLY A 41 -0.40 7.08 -14.29
N ASN A 42 -1.19 8.16 -14.38
CA ASN A 42 -0.69 9.52 -14.15
C ASN A 42 -0.30 9.71 -12.69
N LYS A 43 1.01 9.77 -12.44
CA LYS A 43 1.60 9.82 -11.10
C LYS A 43 1.45 11.19 -10.44
N THR A 44 1.42 12.26 -11.23
CA THR A 44 1.24 13.62 -10.71
C THR A 44 -0.18 13.79 -10.19
N GLU A 45 -1.17 13.37 -10.98
CA GLU A 45 -2.57 13.39 -10.59
C GLU A 45 -2.85 12.44 -9.43
N ALA A 46 -2.21 11.26 -9.42
CA ALA A 46 -2.32 10.32 -8.30
C ALA A 46 -1.81 10.91 -6.99
N ALA A 47 -0.66 11.60 -7.02
CA ALA A 47 -0.09 12.26 -5.85
C ALA A 47 -1.01 13.38 -5.33
N GLN A 48 -1.62 14.14 -6.24
CA GLN A 48 -2.62 15.17 -5.90
C GLN A 48 -3.87 14.57 -5.24
N ILE A 49 -4.43 13.50 -5.80
CA ILE A 49 -5.59 12.80 -5.21
C ILE A 49 -5.28 12.25 -3.82
N LEU A 50 -4.07 11.72 -3.64
CA LEU A 50 -3.60 11.18 -2.36
C LEU A 50 -3.11 12.25 -1.37
N GLY A 51 -3.12 13.53 -1.76
CA GLY A 51 -2.71 14.64 -0.90
C GLY A 51 -1.23 14.59 -0.49
N MET A 52 -0.36 14.02 -1.33
CA MET A 52 1.07 13.88 -1.04
C MET A 52 1.94 14.42 -2.18
N THR A 53 3.22 14.67 -1.89
CA THR A 53 4.16 15.06 -2.95
C THR A 53 4.46 13.89 -3.88
N ARG A 54 4.82 14.18 -5.14
CA ARG A 54 5.20 13.17 -6.13
C ARG A 54 6.42 12.37 -5.67
N GLU A 55 7.38 12.99 -4.99
CA GLU A 55 8.55 12.34 -4.42
C GLU A 55 8.16 11.33 -3.34
N THR A 56 7.17 11.68 -2.50
CA THR A 56 6.66 10.79 -1.46
C THR A 56 5.97 9.58 -2.09
N LEU A 57 5.10 9.81 -3.07
CA LEU A 57 4.45 8.73 -3.84
C LEU A 57 5.50 7.79 -4.46
N TYR A 58 6.54 8.34 -5.07
CA TYR A 58 7.60 7.55 -5.69
C TYR A 58 8.37 6.68 -4.67
N LYS A 59 8.71 7.25 -3.49
CA LYS A 59 9.36 6.50 -2.40
C LYS A 59 8.49 5.36 -1.89
N VAL A 60 7.18 5.60 -1.74
CA VAL A 60 6.24 4.56 -1.29
C VAL A 60 6.13 3.46 -2.34
N ILE A 61 5.92 3.81 -3.62
CA ILE A 61 5.87 2.82 -4.71
C ILE A 61 7.14 1.97 -4.74
N LYS A 62 8.32 2.59 -4.64
CA LYS A 62 9.60 1.87 -4.65
C LYS A 62 9.71 0.89 -3.48
N ARG A 63 9.36 1.33 -2.26
CA ARG A 63 9.38 0.46 -1.06
C ARG A 63 8.43 -0.72 -1.21
N VAL A 64 7.24 -0.47 -1.71
CA VAL A 64 6.20 -1.48 -1.86
C VAL A 64 6.57 -2.51 -2.93
N ASN A 65 7.09 -2.06 -4.07
CA ASN A 65 7.55 -2.97 -5.13
C ASN A 65 8.68 -3.88 -4.64
N ALA A 66 9.66 -3.32 -3.91
CA ALA A 66 10.75 -4.11 -3.33
C ALA A 66 10.24 -5.23 -2.40
N LYS A 67 9.30 -4.92 -1.48
CA LYS A 67 8.70 -5.92 -0.60
C LYS A 67 7.88 -6.98 -1.35
N ARG A 68 7.25 -6.62 -2.47
CA ARG A 68 6.49 -7.55 -3.30
C ARG A 68 7.41 -8.56 -3.99
N GLU A 69 8.54 -8.09 -4.51
CA GLU A 69 9.58 -8.94 -5.11
C GLU A 69 10.16 -9.90 -4.07
N GLU A 70 10.43 -9.43 -2.84
CA GLU A 70 10.89 -10.27 -1.73
C GLU A 70 9.90 -11.40 -1.39
N LYS A 71 8.60 -11.09 -1.28
CA LYS A 71 7.56 -12.11 -0.99
C LYS A 71 7.37 -13.12 -2.14
N GLN A 72 7.45 -12.67 -3.40
CA GLN A 72 7.33 -13.55 -4.57
C GLN A 72 8.52 -14.51 -4.69
N ASN A 73 9.73 -14.04 -4.37
CA ASN A 73 10.93 -14.87 -4.36
C ASN A 73 10.94 -15.87 -3.20
N ALA A 74 10.37 -15.52 -2.04
CA ALA A 74 10.28 -16.42 -0.88
C ALA A 74 9.26 -17.57 -1.05
N THR A 75 8.26 -17.42 -1.94
CA THR A 75 7.23 -18.45 -2.20
C THR A 75 7.63 -19.42 -3.32
N SER A 76 8.71 -19.12 -4.04
CA SER A 76 9.17 -19.90 -5.21
C SER A 76 10.33 -20.87 -4.89
N ASN A 77 10.69 -21.04 -3.61
CA ASN A 77 11.73 -21.95 -3.13
C ASN A 77 11.15 -22.99 -2.16
#